data_AF-A0A2G6J5K8-F1
#
_entry.id   AF-A0A2G6J5K8-F1
#
_cell.length_a   1.000
_cell.length_b   1.000
_cell.length_c   1.000
_cell.angle_alpha   90.00
_cell.angle_beta   90.00
_cell.angle_gamma   90.00
#
_symmetry.space_group_name_H-M   'P 1'
#
loop_
_entity.id
_entity.type
_entity.pdbx_description
1 polymer ?
#
loop_
_entity_poly.entity_id
_entity_poly.type
_entity_poly.pdbx_seq_one_letter_code
_entity_poly.pdbx_strand_id
1 'polypeptide(L)'
;PRGDVWRDRETLGNDDHAKGGENRFSLHRSGLVFALRFCWESARKGTLCAAADLLITPVPARGRCPSCGTEAEVDSFVASCPACDRVGLELLQGRELRLRSLDVDREANHV
;
A
#
# COMPACT_ATOMS: atom_id res chain seq x y z
N PRO A 1 14.53 19.81 -11.61
CA PRO A 1 14.35 19.30 -10.23
C PRO A 1 12.86 19.01 -9.97
N ARG A 2 12.31 17.80 -10.01
CA ARG A 2 12.71 16.43 -9.60
C ARG A 2 12.04 15.53 -10.66
N GLY A 3 12.69 14.64 -11.39
CA GLY A 3 13.54 13.54 -10.93
C GLY A 3 12.81 12.21 -11.18
N ASP A 4 12.29 12.01 -12.40
CA ASP A 4 11.72 10.76 -12.89
C ASP A 4 12.86 9.78 -13.20
N VAL A 5 13.14 8.83 -12.31
CA VAL A 5 13.90 7.62 -12.65
C VAL A 5 13.51 6.52 -11.66
N TRP A 6 12.78 5.50 -12.10
CA TRP A 6 12.90 4.18 -11.51
C TRP A 6 13.05 3.16 -12.64
N ARG A 7 14.28 2.66 -12.76
CA ARG A 7 14.75 1.69 -13.74
C ARG A 7 14.15 0.31 -13.44
N ASP A 8 13.68 -0.36 -14.49
CA ASP A 8 13.54 -1.81 -14.52
C ASP A 8 14.89 -2.45 -14.20
N ARG A 9 14.88 -3.40 -13.27
CA ARG A 9 16.00 -4.29 -13.03
C ARG A 9 15.47 -5.70 -12.91
N GLU A 10 15.41 -6.36 -14.06
CA GLU A 10 15.59 -7.80 -14.15
C GLU A 10 16.99 -8.16 -13.64
N THR A 11 17.05 -9.07 -12.67
CA THR A 11 18.05 -10.14 -12.65
C THR A 11 17.48 -11.29 -11.84
N LEU A 12 17.30 -12.39 -12.54
CA LEU A 12 16.86 -13.71 -12.10
C LEU A 12 17.82 -14.27 -11.05
N GLY A 13 17.28 -14.66 -9.90
CA GLY A 13 17.86 -15.65 -8.99
C GLY A 13 17.08 -16.94 -9.17
N ASN A 14 17.75 -17.95 -9.71
CA ASN A 14 17.24 -19.28 -9.96
C ASN A 14 16.90 -19.99 -8.64
N ASP A 15 15.61 -20.07 -8.30
CA ASP A 15 15.07 -21.04 -7.34
C ASP A 15 13.71 -21.52 -7.84
N ASP A 16 13.67 -22.81 -8.20
CA ASP A 16 12.49 -23.54 -8.65
C ASP A 16 11.38 -23.56 -7.57
N HIS A 17 10.14 -23.40 -8.02
CA HIS A 17 8.85 -23.62 -7.30
C HIS A 17 8.27 -22.46 -6.46
N ALA A 18 7.62 -21.49 -7.12
CA ALA A 18 6.49 -20.78 -6.54
C ALA A 18 5.47 -20.39 -7.63
N LYS A 19 4.47 -21.25 -7.87
CA LYS A 19 3.29 -20.89 -8.68
C LYS A 19 2.35 -20.06 -7.82
N GLY A 20 2.39 -18.74 -7.91
CA GLY A 20 1.53 -17.85 -7.13
C GLY A 20 1.49 -16.44 -7.70
N GLY A 21 0.32 -16.03 -8.20
CA GLY A 21 0.13 -14.68 -8.76
C GLY A 21 0.34 -13.58 -7.70
N GLU A 22 1.02 -12.51 -8.10
CA GLU A 22 1.34 -11.39 -7.22
C GLU A 22 0.16 -10.41 -7.13
N ASN A 23 -0.30 -10.09 -5.92
CA ASN A 23 -1.31 -9.05 -5.71
C ASN A 23 -0.72 -7.84 -5.01
N ARG A 24 -0.87 -6.65 -5.61
CA ARG A 24 -0.35 -5.39 -5.08
C ARG A 24 -1.46 -4.45 -4.65
N PHE A 25 -1.53 -4.21 -3.36
CA PHE A 25 -2.43 -3.27 -2.70
C PHE A 25 -1.64 -2.04 -2.26
N SER A 26 -2.23 -0.85 -2.30
CA SER A 26 -1.66 0.34 -1.65
C SER A 26 -2.46 0.68 -0.41
N LEU A 27 -1.80 0.78 0.76
CA LEU A 27 -2.43 0.96 2.08
C LEU A 27 -1.60 1.84 3.02
N HIS A 28 -2.14 2.96 3.48
CA HIS A 28 -1.52 3.83 4.49
C HIS A 28 -1.13 3.07 5.77
N ARG A 29 -0.08 3.54 6.46
CA ARG A 29 0.46 3.12 7.77
C ARG A 29 -0.54 3.30 8.94
N SER A 30 -1.81 2.96 8.72
CA SER A 30 -2.84 2.79 9.73
C SER A 30 -2.90 1.31 10.13
N GLY A 31 -3.51 0.98 11.27
CA GLY A 31 -3.71 -0.42 11.71
C GLY A 31 -4.36 -1.34 10.67
N LEU A 32 -4.93 -0.76 9.59
CA LEU A 32 -5.45 -1.47 8.43
C LEU A 32 -4.41 -2.35 7.71
N VAL A 33 -3.14 -1.92 7.61
CA VAL A 33 -2.08 -2.75 6.98
C VAL A 33 -1.90 -4.04 7.77
N PHE A 34 -1.84 -3.95 9.10
CA PHE A 34 -1.73 -5.10 9.97
C PHE A 34 -2.97 -6.00 9.88
N ALA A 35 -4.16 -5.40 9.93
CA ALA A 35 -5.42 -6.14 9.80
C ALA A 35 -5.52 -6.88 8.46
N LEU A 36 -5.10 -6.26 7.35
CA LEU A 36 -5.13 -6.90 6.04
C LEU A 36 -4.10 -8.01 5.92
N ARG A 37 -2.87 -7.83 6.41
CA ARG A 37 -1.89 -8.91 6.46
C ARG A 37 -2.38 -10.08 7.30
N PHE A 38 -2.98 -9.79 8.45
CA PHE A 38 -3.53 -10.80 9.35
C PHE A 38 -4.68 -11.59 8.70
N CYS A 39 -5.65 -10.89 8.12
CA CYS A 39 -6.80 -11.53 7.48
C CYS A 39 -6.43 -12.25 6.18
N TRP A 40 -5.42 -11.78 5.43
CA TRP A 40 -5.00 -12.38 4.16
C TRP A 40 -4.57 -13.84 4.32
N GLU A 41 -3.79 -14.16 5.35
CA GLU A 41 -3.33 -15.51 5.60
C GLU A 41 -4.47 -16.50 5.80
N SER A 42 -5.56 -16.07 6.43
CA SER A 42 -6.76 -16.89 6.58
C SER A 42 -7.59 -16.91 5.29
N ALA A 43 -7.72 -15.78 4.60
CA ALA A 43 -8.53 -15.64 3.40
C ALA A 43 -7.98 -16.43 2.19
N ARG A 44 -6.66 -16.56 2.05
CA ARG A 44 -6.03 -17.25 0.91
C ARG A 44 -6.04 -18.78 1.01
N LYS A 45 -6.13 -19.34 2.21
CA LYS A 45 -6.04 -20.79 2.46
C LYS A 45 -7.21 -21.52 1.80
N GLY A 46 -6.90 -22.60 1.08
CA GLY A 46 -7.91 -23.42 0.39
C GLY A 46 -8.54 -22.74 -0.83
N THR A 47 -7.99 -21.61 -1.29
CA THR A 47 -8.42 -20.92 -2.52
C THR A 47 -7.36 -21.03 -3.62
N LEU A 48 -7.70 -20.61 -4.84
CA LEU A 48 -6.73 -20.45 -5.94
C LEU A 48 -5.58 -19.50 -5.58
N CYS A 49 -5.80 -18.61 -4.60
CA CYS A 49 -4.81 -17.65 -4.13
C CYS A 49 -3.89 -18.21 -3.03
N ALA A 50 -3.92 -19.53 -2.75
CA ALA A 50 -3.14 -20.13 -1.66
C ALA A 50 -1.64 -19.84 -1.74
N ALA A 51 -1.10 -19.63 -2.95
CA ALA A 51 0.30 -19.25 -3.19
C ALA A 51 0.49 -17.77 -3.58
N ALA A 52 -0.58 -16.98 -3.63
CA ALA A 52 -0.52 -15.59 -4.06
C ALA A 52 0.12 -14.65 -3.03
N ASP A 53 1.01 -13.78 -3.48
CA ASP A 53 1.69 -12.81 -2.63
C ASP A 53 0.85 -11.56 -2.36
N LEU A 54 1.00 -11.00 -1.15
CA LEU A 54 0.38 -9.75 -0.74
C LEU A 54 1.42 -8.65 -0.60
N LEU A 55 1.54 -7.85 -1.65
CA LEU A 55 2.37 -6.65 -1.68
C LEU A 55 1.54 -5.46 -1.23
N ILE A 56 2.05 -4.72 -0.24
CA ILE A 56 1.38 -3.55 0.31
C ILE A 56 2.27 -2.31 0.16
N THR A 57 1.78 -1.28 -0.52
CA THR A 57 2.48 0.01 -0.70
C THR A 57 1.88 1.08 0.20
N PRO A 58 2.57 1.51 1.26
CA PRO A 58 2.08 2.58 2.10
C PRO A 58 2.10 3.93 1.42
N VAL A 59 0.99 4.63 1.58
CA VAL A 59 0.80 6.02 1.17
C VAL A 59 0.85 6.84 2.45
N PRO A 60 1.65 7.91 2.56
CA PRO A 60 1.68 8.76 3.74
C PRO A 60 0.43 9.64 3.85
N ALA A 61 -0.04 9.86 5.08
CA ALA A 61 -1.19 10.71 5.35
C ALA A 61 -0.77 12.16 5.19
N ARG A 62 -1.58 12.94 4.48
CA ARG A 62 -1.33 14.37 4.31
C ARG A 62 -2.53 15.13 4.80
N GLY A 63 -2.27 16.23 5.49
CA GLY A 63 -3.30 17.11 5.98
C GLY A 63 -2.95 18.56 5.73
N ARG A 64 -3.98 19.39 5.62
CA ARG A 64 -3.90 20.82 5.43
C ARG A 64 -4.35 21.53 6.69
N CYS A 65 -3.60 22.52 7.14
CA CYS A 65 -4.03 23.37 8.23
C CYS A 65 -5.17 24.29 7.75
N PRO A 66 -6.35 24.30 8.41
CA PRO A 66 -7.44 25.17 8.02
C PRO A 66 -7.15 26.66 8.27
N SER A 67 -6.14 27.00 9.09
CA SER A 67 -5.82 28.39 9.41
C SER A 67 -4.75 29.02 8.53
N CYS A 68 -3.70 28.28 8.18
CA CYS A 68 -2.61 28.82 7.35
C CYS A 68 -2.49 28.15 5.97
N GLY A 69 -3.24 27.08 5.71
CA GLY A 69 -3.20 26.34 4.46
C GLY A 69 -1.96 25.46 4.26
N THR A 70 -1.03 25.41 5.22
CA THR A 70 0.16 24.55 5.13
C THR A 70 -0.23 23.09 5.05
N GLU A 71 0.30 22.39 4.07
CA GLU A 71 0.22 20.94 3.95
C GLU A 71 1.40 20.28 4.63
N ALA A 72 1.12 19.26 5.45
CA ALA A 72 2.13 18.49 6.16
C ALA A 72 1.73 17.01 6.19
N GLU A 73 2.72 16.16 6.45
CA GLU A 73 2.46 14.75 6.76
C GLU A 73 1.76 14.66 8.13
N VAL A 74 0.79 13.76 8.25
CA VAL A 74 -0.01 13.58 9.47
C VAL A 74 0.33 12.25 10.08
N ASP A 75 1.22 12.28 11.07
CA ASP A 75 1.70 11.07 11.74
C ASP A 75 0.80 10.65 12.92
N SER A 76 -0.07 11.55 13.39
CA SER A 76 -1.02 11.30 14.46
C SER A 76 -2.25 12.21 14.37
N PHE A 77 -3.38 11.77 14.96
CA PHE A 77 -4.61 12.56 15.03
C PHE A 77 -4.48 13.87 15.84
N VAL A 78 -3.40 14.01 16.60
CA VAL A 78 -3.08 15.19 17.42
C VAL A 78 -1.95 16.04 16.82
N ALA A 79 -1.59 15.79 15.56
CA ALA A 79 -0.54 16.55 14.88
C ALA A 79 -0.85 18.07 14.88
N SER A 80 0.11 18.86 15.34
CA SER A 80 0.10 20.31 15.21
C SER A 80 0.68 20.73 13.86
N CYS A 81 0.19 21.84 13.33
CA CYS A 81 0.74 22.41 12.11
C CYS A 81 2.16 22.95 12.35
N PRO A 82 3.17 22.56 11.54
CA PRO A 82 4.54 23.01 11.74
C PRO A 82 4.75 24.51 11.48
N ALA A 83 3.77 25.19 10.84
CA ALA A 83 3.89 26.60 10.48
C ALA A 83 3.20 27.56 11.46
N CYS A 84 2.11 27.12 12.12
CA CYS A 84 1.32 27.99 12.99
C CYS A 84 0.96 27.35 14.35
N ASP A 85 1.49 26.15 14.60
CA ASP A 85 1.33 25.36 15.83
C ASP A 85 -0.12 25.02 16.22
N ARG A 86 -1.07 25.23 15.30
CA ARG A 86 -2.47 24.88 15.50
C ARG A 86 -2.69 23.37 15.34
N VAL A 87 -3.42 22.79 16.29
CA VAL A 87 -3.88 21.39 16.23
C VAL A 87 -5.10 21.27 15.31
N GLY A 88 -5.21 20.13 14.63
CA GLY A 88 -6.37 19.82 13.79
C GLY A 88 -6.11 20.09 12.31
N LEU A 89 -5.18 19.33 11.73
CA LEU A 89 -4.98 19.28 10.29
C LEU A 89 -6.17 18.55 9.64
N GLU A 90 -6.77 19.17 8.61
CA GLU A 90 -7.79 18.54 7.78
C GLU A 90 -7.12 17.50 6.88
N LEU A 91 -7.53 16.24 6.98
CA LEU A 91 -6.90 15.18 6.22
C LEU A 91 -7.28 15.23 4.73
N LEU A 92 -6.28 15.39 3.87
CA LEU A 92 -6.43 15.40 2.40
C LEU A 92 -6.22 14.02 1.77
N GLN A 93 -5.38 13.18 2.39
CA GLN A 93 -4.94 11.89 1.86
C GLN A 93 -4.60 10.95 3.01
N GLY A 94 -4.70 9.63 2.79
CA GLY A 94 -4.30 8.60 3.74
C GLY A 94 -5.46 7.83 4.37
N ARG A 95 -6.69 8.03 3.86
CA ARG A 95 -7.88 7.26 4.27
C ARG A 95 -8.31 6.20 3.26
N GLU A 96 -7.51 6.01 2.21
CA GLU A 96 -7.90 5.20 1.08
C GLU A 96 -7.28 3.79 1.15
N LEU A 97 -8.03 2.81 0.66
CA LEU A 97 -7.55 1.49 0.27
C LEU A 97 -7.83 1.32 -1.21
N ARG A 98 -6.80 0.99 -2.00
CA ARG A 98 -6.94 0.79 -3.44
C ARG A 98 -6.14 -0.42 -3.90
N LEU A 99 -6.79 -1.30 -4.67
CA LEU A 99 -6.12 -2.36 -5.44
C LEU A 99 -5.38 -1.71 -6.61
N ARG A 100 -4.06 -1.94 -6.72
CA ARG A 100 -3.24 -1.39 -7.81
C ARG A 100 -3.19 -2.32 -9.00
N SER A 101 -2.87 -3.58 -8.75
CA SER A 101 -2.73 -4.60 -9.77
C SER A 101 -3.03 -5.97 -9.16
N LEU A 102 -3.50 -6.87 -10.01
CA LEU A 102 -3.77 -8.26 -9.73
C LEU A 102 -3.18 -9.04 -10.90
N ASP A 103 -2.10 -9.76 -10.64
CA ASP A 103 -1.43 -10.58 -11.63
C ASP A 103 -1.89 -12.03 -11.47
N VAL A 104 -2.34 -12.63 -12.57
CA VAL A 104 -2.86 -13.99 -12.62
C VAL A 104 -2.12 -14.73 -13.71
N ASP A 105 -1.38 -15.77 -13.32
CA ASP A 105 -0.77 -16.68 -14.28
C ASP A 105 -1.86 -17.46 -15.00
N ARG A 106 -2.02 -17.18 -16.28
CA ARG A 106 -2.96 -17.90 -17.14
C ARG A 106 -2.31 -19.14 -17.73
N GLU A 107 -2.21 -20.20 -16.94
CA GLU A 107 -2.12 -21.56 -17.47
C GLU A 107 -3.01 -22.50 -16.65
N ALA A 108 -4.29 -22.51 -17.01
CA ALA A 108 -5.23 -23.58 -16.67
C ALA A 108 -5.87 -24.07 -17.98
N ASN A 109 -5.08 -24.77 -18.79
CA ASN A 109 -5.63 -25.62 -19.84
C ASN A 109 -6.22 -26.88 -19.17
N HIS A 110 -7.46 -26.79 -18.70
CA HIS A 110 -8.27 -27.95 -18.39
C HIS A 110 -9.07 -28.30 -19.66
N VAL A 111 -8.56 -29.30 -20.39
CA VAL A 111 -9.33 -30.11 -21.35
C VAL A 111 -10.40 -30.91 -20.59
#